data_AF-A0A920SJ72-F1
#
_entry.id   AF-A0A920SJ72-F1
#
_cell.length_a   1.000
_cell.length_b   1.000
_cell.length_c   1.000
_cell.angle_alpha   90.00
_cell.angle_beta   90.00
_cell.angle_gamma   90.00
#
_symmetry.space_group_name_H-M   'P 1'
#
loop_
_entity.id
_entity.type
_entity.pdbx_description
1 polymer ?
#
loop_
_entity_poly.entity_id
_entity_poly.type
_entity_poly.pdbx_seq_one_letter_code
_entity_poly.pdbx_strand_id
1 'polypeptide(L)'
;MSLPAPQSAVSWWFHDPDDAARVNAAYTHAMADEVRRLCEAIPHDDLTIQWDACWETVVFEQVFDWAPSGDPMERIAMQTPVISMGIPDKVMVGYHFCYGSMHDKHFVEPTNLSRCVELSNFVVNNSGRRIDFVHMPVPLGAMMTRITPLFEVFVWRLSCIPRARPPRGWRRRRQAANRSGAAAPPTFWCSCGMRIRQDGSCRRGPLLVAHSEAADSLSLP
;
A
#
# COMPACT_ATOMS: atom_id res chain seq x y z
N MET A 1 -1.35 0.69 12.90
CA MET A 1 -2.55 -0.12 12.65
C MET A 1 -2.77 -0.23 11.16
N SER A 2 -3.13 -1.42 10.68
CA SER A 2 -3.46 -1.67 9.26
C SER A 2 -4.97 -1.90 9.16
N LEU A 3 -5.65 -1.05 8.41
CA LEU A 3 -7.10 -1.02 8.25
C LEU A 3 -7.45 -1.18 6.77
N PRO A 4 -8.44 -2.02 6.40
CA PRO A 4 -8.81 -2.17 5.00
C PRO A 4 -9.43 -0.86 4.47
N ALA A 5 -9.04 -0.48 3.26
CA ALA A 5 -9.68 0.63 2.57
C ALA A 5 -11.14 0.27 2.19
N PRO A 6 -12.05 1.25 2.07
CA PRO A 6 -13.48 0.95 1.93
C PRO A 6 -13.83 0.13 0.70
N GLN A 7 -13.20 0.32 -0.48
CA GLN A 7 -13.49 -0.55 -1.61
C GLN A 7 -12.99 -1.97 -1.39
N SER A 8 -11.80 -2.10 -0.81
CA SER A 8 -11.23 -3.41 -0.44
C SER A 8 -12.10 -4.18 0.56
N ALA A 9 -12.76 -3.49 1.49
CA ALA A 9 -13.63 -4.11 2.47
C ALA A 9 -14.98 -4.56 1.89
N VAL A 10 -15.50 -3.85 0.88
CA VAL A 10 -16.90 -4.02 0.42
C VAL A 10 -16.98 -4.71 -0.94
N SER A 11 -16.20 -4.30 -1.92
CA SER A 11 -16.46 -4.61 -3.33
C SER A 11 -16.37 -6.10 -3.66
N TRP A 12 -15.62 -6.88 -2.89
CA TRP A 12 -15.53 -8.32 -3.06
C TRP A 12 -16.84 -9.06 -2.72
N TRP A 13 -17.62 -8.52 -1.80
CA TRP A 13 -18.77 -9.21 -1.18
C TRP A 13 -20.12 -8.80 -1.74
N PHE A 14 -20.22 -7.60 -2.32
CA PHE A 14 -21.46 -7.04 -2.82
C PHE A 14 -21.35 -6.86 -4.34
N HIS A 15 -22.01 -7.74 -5.09
CA HIS A 15 -21.97 -7.74 -6.55
C HIS A 15 -23.11 -6.91 -7.16
N ASP A 16 -24.19 -6.69 -6.41
CA ASP A 16 -25.21 -5.72 -6.79
C ASP A 16 -24.64 -4.28 -6.60
N PRO A 17 -24.65 -3.43 -7.64
CA PRO A 17 -24.04 -2.10 -7.57
C PRO A 17 -24.70 -1.18 -6.54
N ASP A 18 -26.01 -1.27 -6.33
CA ASP A 18 -26.74 -0.40 -5.41
C ASP A 18 -26.43 -0.80 -3.97
N ASP A 19 -26.41 -2.09 -3.67
CA ASP A 19 -25.99 -2.60 -2.37
C ASP A 19 -24.53 -2.27 -2.08
N ALA A 20 -23.63 -2.47 -3.06
CA ALA A 20 -22.22 -2.13 -2.93
C ALA A 20 -22.03 -0.64 -2.61
N ALA A 21 -22.74 0.25 -3.31
CA ALA A 21 -22.68 1.69 -3.06
C ALA A 21 -23.17 2.07 -1.67
N ARG A 22 -24.31 1.53 -1.23
CA ARG A 22 -24.89 1.78 0.10
C ARG A 22 -23.96 1.31 1.22
N VAL A 23 -23.46 0.08 1.12
CA VAL A 23 -22.57 -0.50 2.12
C VAL A 23 -21.24 0.22 2.14
N ASN A 24 -20.70 0.61 0.98
CA ASN A 24 -19.44 1.34 0.91
C ASN A 24 -19.54 2.70 1.59
N ALA A 25 -20.61 3.46 1.35
CA ALA A 25 -20.83 4.73 2.02
C ALA A 25 -20.91 4.56 3.56
N ALA A 26 -21.72 3.60 4.03
CA ALA A 26 -21.84 3.32 5.46
C ALA A 26 -20.51 2.87 6.09
N TYR A 27 -19.77 1.99 5.41
CA TYR A 27 -18.47 1.49 5.85
C TYR A 27 -17.43 2.62 5.93
N THR A 28 -17.39 3.49 4.94
CA THR A 28 -16.47 4.64 4.88
C THR A 28 -16.64 5.54 6.11
N HIS A 29 -17.88 5.89 6.45
CA HIS A 29 -18.17 6.71 7.64
C HIS A 29 -17.87 5.97 8.94
N ALA A 30 -18.23 4.69 9.04
CA ALA A 30 -17.93 3.88 10.23
C ALA A 30 -16.43 3.77 10.48
N MET A 31 -15.62 3.61 9.43
CA MET A 31 -14.16 3.58 9.55
C MET A 31 -13.57 4.93 9.93
N ALA A 32 -14.09 6.04 9.41
CA ALA A 32 -13.67 7.37 9.82
C ALA A 32 -13.95 7.60 11.32
N ASP A 33 -15.12 7.18 11.81
CA ASP A 33 -15.46 7.24 13.23
C ASP A 33 -14.57 6.36 14.10
N GLU A 34 -14.22 5.16 13.62
CA GLU A 34 -13.32 4.26 14.36
C GLU A 34 -11.91 4.84 14.45
N VAL A 35 -11.39 5.39 13.35
CA VAL A 35 -10.08 6.06 13.36
C VAL A 35 -10.08 7.26 14.30
N ARG A 36 -11.17 8.03 14.37
CA ARG A 36 -11.29 9.11 15.35
C ARG A 36 -11.17 8.58 16.79
N ARG A 37 -11.87 7.50 17.13
CA ARG A 37 -11.76 6.85 18.46
C ARG A 37 -10.34 6.34 18.75
N LEU A 38 -9.66 5.79 17.74
CA LEU A 38 -8.26 5.38 17.88
C LEU A 38 -7.34 6.56 18.20
N CYS A 39 -7.54 7.71 17.53
CA CYS A 39 -6.78 8.92 17.81
C CYS A 39 -7.07 9.50 19.21
N GLU A 40 -8.28 9.32 19.72
CA GLU A 40 -8.66 9.72 21.09
C GLU A 40 -8.07 8.80 22.16
N ALA A 41 -7.91 7.52 21.86
CA ALA A 41 -7.48 6.50 22.81
C ALA A 41 -5.97 6.30 22.87
N ILE A 42 -5.23 6.65 21.81
CA ILE A 42 -3.80 6.36 21.67
C ILE A 42 -3.03 7.67 21.46
N PRO A 43 -1.94 7.91 22.22
CA PRO A 43 -1.05 9.04 21.96
C PRO A 43 -0.64 9.09 20.49
N HIS A 44 -0.74 10.27 19.87
CA HIS A 44 -0.53 10.39 18.41
C HIS A 44 0.87 9.94 17.96
N ASP A 45 1.89 10.14 18.79
CA ASP A 45 3.28 9.76 18.50
C ASP A 45 3.49 8.23 18.57
N ASP A 46 2.55 7.50 19.16
CA ASP A 46 2.51 6.02 19.22
C ASP A 46 1.54 5.42 18.18
N LEU A 47 0.91 6.26 17.34
CA LEU A 47 -0.10 5.85 16.38
C LEU A 47 0.35 6.10 14.93
N THR A 48 0.40 5.01 14.17
CA THR A 48 0.46 5.04 12.71
C THR A 48 -0.78 4.38 12.14
N ILE A 49 -1.40 4.96 11.11
CA ILE A 49 -2.53 4.39 10.37
C ILE A 49 -2.07 4.02 8.95
N GLN A 50 -2.34 2.79 8.54
CA GLN A 50 -2.12 2.31 7.18
C GLN A 50 -3.45 1.85 6.59
N TRP A 51 -3.81 2.40 5.42
CA TRP A 51 -4.94 1.96 4.63
C TRP A 51 -4.51 0.88 3.64
N ASP A 52 -5.01 -0.35 3.82
CA ASP A 52 -4.73 -1.50 2.96
C ASP A 52 -5.70 -1.49 1.77
N ALA A 53 -5.18 -1.09 0.61
CA ALA A 53 -5.91 -0.85 -0.62
C ALA A 53 -5.53 -1.91 -1.68
N CYS A 54 -6.25 -3.02 -1.65
CA CYS A 54 -6.12 -4.11 -2.62
C CYS A 54 -6.99 -3.87 -3.85
N TRP A 55 -8.30 -3.76 -3.63
CA TRP A 55 -9.29 -3.67 -4.70
C TRP A 55 -9.13 -2.41 -5.53
N GLU A 56 -8.73 -1.32 -4.87
CA GLU A 56 -8.40 -0.05 -5.49
C GLU A 56 -7.31 -0.19 -6.56
N THR A 57 -6.41 -1.18 -6.46
CA THR A 57 -5.44 -1.46 -7.53
C THR A 57 -5.96 -2.47 -8.56
N VAL A 58 -6.61 -3.53 -8.10
CA VAL A 58 -7.02 -4.68 -8.94
C VAL A 58 -8.12 -4.31 -9.92
N VAL A 59 -9.00 -3.37 -9.56
CA VAL A 59 -10.11 -2.92 -10.40
C VAL A 59 -9.63 -2.30 -11.72
N PHE A 60 -8.41 -1.73 -11.78
CA PHE A 60 -7.83 -1.20 -13.01
C PHE A 60 -7.41 -2.28 -14.01
N GLU A 61 -7.18 -3.50 -13.53
CA GLU A 61 -6.76 -4.62 -14.37
C GLU A 61 -7.94 -5.27 -15.09
N GLN A 62 -9.18 -4.84 -14.80
CA GLN A 62 -10.42 -5.28 -15.47
C GLN A 62 -10.58 -6.81 -15.53
N VAL A 63 -10.09 -7.51 -14.51
CA VAL A 63 -10.07 -8.98 -14.46
C VAL A 63 -11.43 -9.57 -14.07
N PHE A 64 -12.35 -8.74 -13.57
CA PHE A 64 -13.63 -9.17 -13.04
C PHE A 64 -14.80 -8.47 -13.71
N ASP A 65 -15.67 -9.26 -14.34
CA ASP A 65 -16.87 -8.78 -15.02
C ASP A 65 -17.92 -8.20 -14.04
N TRP A 66 -17.77 -8.49 -12.75
CA TRP A 66 -18.62 -7.99 -11.65
C TRP A 66 -18.00 -6.78 -10.93
N ALA A 67 -16.89 -6.23 -11.42
CA ALA A 67 -16.32 -5.01 -10.85
C ALA A 67 -17.36 -3.87 -10.84
N PRO A 68 -17.41 -3.03 -9.80
CA PRO A 68 -18.36 -1.93 -9.74
C PRO A 68 -18.27 -1.03 -10.98
N SER A 69 -19.42 -0.66 -11.54
CA SER A 69 -19.53 0.20 -12.71
C SER A 69 -19.06 1.63 -12.46
N GLY A 70 -18.64 2.34 -13.50
CA GLY A 70 -18.10 3.71 -13.43
C GLY A 70 -16.58 3.75 -13.28
N ASP A 71 -16.01 4.95 -13.17
CA ASP A 71 -14.56 5.13 -13.03
C ASP A 71 -14.09 4.71 -11.62
N PRO A 72 -13.17 3.73 -11.52
CA PRO A 72 -12.60 3.38 -10.22
C PRO A 72 -11.93 4.55 -9.49
N MET A 73 -11.31 5.48 -10.23
CA MET A 73 -10.67 6.66 -9.62
C MET A 73 -11.70 7.56 -8.94
N GLU A 74 -12.86 7.80 -9.57
CA GLU A 74 -13.94 8.59 -8.97
C GLU A 74 -14.46 7.94 -7.68
N ARG A 75 -14.60 6.61 -7.66
CA ARG A 75 -15.03 5.90 -6.45
C ARG A 75 -14.02 6.01 -5.32
N ILE A 76 -12.71 5.92 -5.64
CA ILE A 76 -11.64 6.11 -4.66
C ILE A 76 -11.66 7.55 -4.15
N ALA A 77 -11.84 8.51 -5.06
CA ALA A 77 -11.91 9.94 -4.75
C ALA A 77 -12.97 10.30 -3.72
N MET A 78 -14.15 9.67 -3.80
CA MET A 78 -15.23 9.92 -2.85
C MET A 78 -14.91 9.44 -1.43
N GLN A 79 -14.00 8.47 -1.27
CA GLN A 79 -13.73 7.80 0.01
C GLN A 79 -12.46 8.32 0.69
N THR A 80 -11.40 8.56 -0.07
CA THR A 80 -10.08 8.98 0.42
C THR A 80 -10.12 10.17 1.41
N PRO A 81 -10.79 11.30 1.11
CA PRO A 81 -10.83 12.42 2.05
C PRO A 81 -11.65 12.08 3.30
N VAL A 82 -12.74 11.32 3.17
CA VAL A 82 -13.62 10.98 4.30
C VAL A 82 -12.87 10.18 5.36
N ILE A 83 -12.04 9.22 4.94
CA ILE A 83 -11.30 8.35 5.86
C ILE A 83 -10.00 8.98 6.38
N SER A 84 -9.50 10.05 5.75
CA SER A 84 -8.16 10.59 6.05
C SER A 84 -8.15 12.00 6.64
N MET A 85 -9.07 12.87 6.23
CA MET A 85 -9.03 14.30 6.57
C MET A 85 -9.20 14.56 8.08
N GLY A 86 -9.98 13.74 8.77
CA GLY A 86 -10.22 13.87 10.21
C GLY A 86 -9.08 13.39 11.11
N ILE A 87 -8.01 12.82 10.55
CA ILE A 87 -6.89 12.26 11.31
C ILE A 87 -5.90 13.38 11.68
N PRO A 88 -5.54 13.59 12.96
CA PRO A 88 -4.60 14.63 13.37
C PRO A 88 -3.25 14.56 12.63
N ASP A 89 -2.67 15.72 12.29
CA ASP A 89 -1.42 15.81 11.52
C ASP A 89 -0.22 15.11 12.18
N LYS A 90 -0.24 14.96 13.50
CA LYS A 90 0.81 14.25 14.26
C LYS A 90 0.79 12.73 14.05
N VAL A 91 -0.37 12.17 13.71
CA VAL A 91 -0.52 10.74 13.43
C VAL A 91 0.04 10.47 12.03
N MET A 92 0.96 9.53 11.91
CA MET A 92 1.48 9.11 10.61
C MET A 92 0.41 8.34 9.84
N VAL A 93 0.15 8.73 8.59
CA VAL A 93 -0.83 8.07 7.72
C VAL A 93 -0.20 7.64 6.42
N GLY A 94 -0.46 6.41 5.99
CA GLY A 94 -0.02 5.93 4.69
C GLY A 94 -0.96 4.92 4.04
N TYR A 95 -0.64 4.56 2.81
CA TYR A 95 -1.40 3.62 2.00
C TYR A 95 -0.54 2.41 1.63
N HIS A 96 -1.10 1.21 1.81
CA HIS A 96 -0.54 -0.01 1.24
C HIS A 96 -1.36 -0.41 0.02
N PHE A 97 -0.81 -0.16 -1.17
CA PHE A 97 -1.36 -0.67 -2.42
C PHE A 97 -0.88 -2.10 -2.63
N CYS A 98 -1.76 -3.04 -2.91
CA CYS A 98 -1.37 -4.42 -3.19
C CYS A 98 -2.29 -5.07 -4.23
N TYR A 99 -1.79 -6.05 -4.98
CA TYR A 99 -2.61 -6.81 -5.94
C TYR A 99 -3.22 -8.09 -5.34
N GLY A 100 -3.34 -8.14 -4.01
CA GLY A 100 -3.75 -9.31 -3.25
C GLY A 100 -2.78 -10.48 -3.37
N SER A 101 -2.99 -11.53 -2.59
CA SER A 101 -2.33 -12.82 -2.80
C SER A 101 -3.29 -13.98 -2.52
N MET A 102 -3.39 -14.92 -3.47
CA MET A 102 -4.06 -16.21 -3.28
C MET A 102 -3.03 -17.31 -3.54
N HIS A 103 -2.91 -18.26 -2.60
CA HIS A 103 -1.96 -19.38 -2.71
C HIS A 103 -0.51 -18.94 -3.02
N ASP A 104 -0.02 -17.91 -2.31
CA ASP A 104 1.34 -17.38 -2.42
C ASP A 104 1.72 -16.74 -3.77
N LYS A 105 0.73 -16.44 -4.62
CA LYS A 105 0.88 -15.66 -5.85
C LYS A 105 -0.05 -14.46 -5.84
N HIS A 106 0.35 -13.37 -6.48
CA HIS A 106 -0.54 -12.22 -6.66
C HIS A 106 -1.76 -12.62 -7.51
N PHE A 107 -2.90 -12.01 -7.22
CA PHE A 107 -4.12 -12.22 -8.01
C PHE A 107 -3.92 -11.70 -9.45
N VAL A 108 -3.18 -10.59 -9.58
CA VAL A 108 -2.64 -10.06 -10.83
C VAL A 108 -1.17 -9.71 -10.61
N GLU A 109 -0.27 -10.16 -11.48
CA GLU A 109 1.10 -9.64 -11.49
C GLU A 109 1.13 -8.43 -12.44
N PRO A 110 1.29 -7.19 -11.92
CA PRO A 110 1.20 -6.01 -12.75
C PRO A 110 2.35 -5.95 -13.76
N THR A 111 2.04 -5.65 -15.02
CA THR A 111 3.03 -5.53 -16.10
C THR A 111 3.95 -4.31 -15.88
N ASN A 112 3.42 -3.25 -15.27
CA ASN A 112 4.18 -2.08 -14.83
C ASN A 112 3.49 -1.42 -13.63
N LEU A 113 4.18 -0.48 -12.96
CA LEU A 113 3.68 0.19 -11.75
C LEU A 113 2.92 1.49 -12.01
N SER A 114 2.61 1.84 -13.26
CA SER A 114 2.04 3.15 -13.58
C SER A 114 0.72 3.39 -12.85
N ARG A 115 -0.11 2.34 -12.67
CA ARG A 115 -1.36 2.43 -11.89
C ARG A 115 -1.13 2.64 -10.41
N CYS A 116 -0.17 1.95 -9.80
CA CYS A 116 0.22 2.21 -8.42
C CYS A 116 0.74 3.65 -8.25
N VAL A 117 1.53 4.15 -9.20
CA VAL A 117 2.03 5.53 -9.19
C VAL A 117 0.89 6.54 -9.32
N GLU A 118 -0.04 6.31 -10.24
CA GLU A 118 -1.24 7.12 -10.44
C GLU A 118 -2.09 7.20 -9.16
N LEU A 119 -2.37 6.05 -8.54
CA LEU A 119 -3.07 5.96 -7.27
C LEU A 119 -2.33 6.65 -6.13
N SER A 120 -1.00 6.50 -6.08
CA SER A 120 -0.17 7.16 -5.07
C SER A 120 -0.28 8.68 -5.19
N ASN A 121 -0.09 9.21 -6.39
CA ASN A 121 -0.23 10.63 -6.64
C ASN A 121 -1.66 11.11 -6.34
N PHE A 122 -2.66 10.30 -6.65
CA PHE A 122 -4.04 10.61 -6.37
C PHE A 122 -4.32 10.75 -4.88
N VAL A 123 -3.99 9.74 -4.06
CA VAL A 123 -4.27 9.78 -2.62
C VAL A 123 -3.49 10.90 -1.94
N VAL A 124 -2.28 11.19 -2.39
CA VAL A 124 -1.48 12.32 -1.88
C VAL A 124 -2.18 13.65 -2.10
N ASN A 125 -2.75 13.85 -3.29
CA ASN A 125 -3.36 15.11 -3.65
C ASN A 125 -4.80 15.26 -3.13
N ASN A 126 -5.47 14.17 -2.78
CA ASN A 126 -6.92 14.17 -2.50
C ASN A 126 -7.29 13.68 -1.08
N SER A 127 -6.33 13.30 -0.24
CA SER A 127 -6.63 12.87 1.14
C SER A 127 -7.06 14.00 2.08
N GLY A 128 -6.91 15.27 1.66
CA GLY A 128 -7.23 16.43 2.51
C GLY A 128 -6.23 16.66 3.66
N ARG A 129 -5.19 15.82 3.76
CA ARG A 129 -4.08 15.93 4.71
C ARG A 129 -2.79 15.40 4.09
N ARG A 130 -1.66 15.62 4.77
CA ARG A 130 -0.38 15.01 4.39
C ARG A 130 -0.46 13.49 4.50
N ILE A 131 -0.04 12.80 3.44
CA ILE A 131 0.24 11.36 3.46
C ILE A 131 1.73 11.18 3.68
N ASP A 132 2.09 10.41 4.70
CA ASP A 132 3.45 10.23 5.18
C ASP A 132 4.22 9.17 4.37
N PHE A 133 3.53 8.10 3.96
CA PHE A 133 4.15 7.01 3.22
C PHE A 133 3.19 6.30 2.25
N VAL A 134 3.76 5.69 1.22
CA VAL A 134 3.06 4.75 0.35
C VAL A 134 3.89 3.48 0.18
N HIS A 135 3.26 2.33 0.39
CA HIS A 135 3.86 1.02 0.25
C HIS A 135 3.20 0.23 -0.88
N MET A 136 3.97 -0.24 -1.86
CA MET A 136 3.45 -0.98 -3.01
C MET A 136 4.35 -2.17 -3.41
N PRO A 137 3.79 -3.27 -3.95
CA PRO A 137 4.59 -4.39 -4.46
C PRO A 137 5.29 -3.97 -5.75
N VAL A 138 6.59 -4.20 -5.83
CA VAL A 138 7.36 -3.92 -7.04
C VAL A 138 7.84 -5.21 -7.69
N PRO A 139 7.35 -5.56 -8.91
CA PRO A 139 7.80 -6.73 -9.64
C PRO A 139 9.30 -6.73 -9.91
N LEU A 140 9.88 -7.93 -10.05
CA LEU A 140 11.28 -8.08 -10.45
C LEU A 140 11.45 -7.63 -11.91
N GLY A 141 11.95 -6.41 -12.12
CA GLY A 141 12.27 -5.86 -13.44
C GLY A 141 11.47 -4.64 -13.87
N ALA A 142 10.49 -4.20 -13.08
CA ALA A 142 9.70 -3.00 -13.38
C ALA A 142 10.54 -1.71 -13.25
N MET A 143 10.46 -0.83 -14.25
CA MET A 143 10.92 0.56 -14.15
C MET A 143 9.83 1.40 -13.48
N MET A 144 10.18 2.15 -12.44
CA MET A 144 9.29 3.15 -11.85
C MET A 144 9.41 4.45 -12.63
N THR A 145 8.30 4.94 -13.16
CA THR A 145 8.13 6.35 -13.53
C THR A 145 7.94 7.18 -12.25
N ARG A 146 8.33 8.46 -12.30
CA ARG A 146 8.46 9.33 -11.11
C ARG A 146 7.18 9.37 -10.26
N ILE A 147 7.35 9.20 -8.94
CA ILE A 147 6.39 9.66 -7.92
C ILE A 147 6.87 11.05 -7.51
N THR A 148 5.98 12.04 -7.50
CA THR A 148 6.37 13.44 -7.24
C THR A 148 5.33 14.11 -6.36
N PRO A 149 5.70 14.73 -5.22
CA PRO A 149 6.82 14.42 -4.34
C PRO A 149 6.28 13.75 -3.05
N LEU A 150 6.76 12.55 -2.74
CA LEU A 150 6.63 11.98 -1.40
C LEU A 150 7.94 11.41 -0.91
N PHE A 151 8.06 11.43 0.40
CA PHE A 151 9.29 11.20 1.14
C PHE A 151 9.72 9.74 1.14
N GLU A 152 8.85 8.74 0.94
CA GLU A 152 9.30 7.36 0.96
C GLU A 152 8.52 6.49 -0.04
N VAL A 153 9.24 5.95 -1.02
CA VAL A 153 8.74 4.98 -1.99
C VAL A 153 9.44 3.66 -1.74
N PHE A 154 8.68 2.65 -1.35
CA PHE A 154 9.21 1.33 -1.02
C PHE A 154 9.13 0.37 -2.17
N VAL A 155 10.23 -0.31 -2.41
CA VAL A 155 10.43 -1.22 -3.52
C VAL A 155 11.04 -2.46 -2.92
N TRP A 156 10.32 -3.53 -2.61
CA TRP A 156 10.93 -4.87 -2.52
C TRP A 156 9.95 -6.05 -2.45
N ARG A 157 10.08 -6.96 -3.44
CA ARG A 157 9.43 -8.27 -3.52
C ARG A 157 10.25 -9.31 -2.76
N LEU A 158 9.70 -9.83 -1.67
CA LEU A 158 10.19 -11.07 -1.07
C LEU A 158 9.00 -11.91 -0.65
N SER A 159 8.34 -12.50 -1.65
CA SER A 159 7.74 -13.81 -1.44
C SER A 159 8.91 -14.77 -1.13
N CYS A 160 9.19 -14.93 0.17
CA CYS A 160 10.04 -15.93 0.80
C CYS A 160 11.08 -16.58 -0.15
N ILE A 161 12.18 -15.88 -0.45
CA ILE A 161 13.30 -16.50 -1.17
C ILE A 161 14.01 -17.44 -0.18
N PRO A 162 14.23 -18.73 -0.51
CA PRO A 162 14.85 -19.70 0.38
C PRO A 162 16.30 -19.40 0.81
N ARG A 163 16.90 -18.30 0.36
CA ARG A 163 18.27 -17.92 0.69
C ARG A 163 18.39 -16.40 0.80
N ALA A 164 18.59 -15.94 2.03
CA ALA A 164 18.99 -14.59 2.36
C ALA A 164 20.29 -14.23 1.62
N ARG A 165 20.18 -13.44 0.56
CA ARG A 165 21.26 -12.64 -0.03
C ARG A 165 20.63 -11.48 -0.80
N PRO A 166 21.18 -10.26 -0.73
CA PRO A 166 20.77 -9.19 -1.62
C PRO A 166 21.05 -9.63 -3.08
N PRO A 167 20.05 -9.65 -3.98
CA PRO A 167 20.19 -10.09 -5.34
C PRO A 167 21.04 -9.10 -6.14
N ARG A 168 21.62 -9.62 -7.21
CA ARG A 168 22.36 -8.82 -8.19
C ARG A 168 21.46 -7.68 -8.72
N GLY A 169 21.99 -6.45 -8.74
CA GLY A 169 21.31 -5.28 -9.33
C GLY A 169 20.65 -4.28 -8.36
N TRP A 170 20.69 -4.52 -7.04
CA TRP A 170 20.07 -3.61 -6.05
C TRP A 170 20.59 -2.15 -6.10
N ARG A 171 21.88 -1.93 -6.37
CA ARG A 171 22.48 -0.59 -6.51
C ARG A 171 21.90 0.21 -7.69
N ARG A 172 21.55 -0.45 -8.80
CA ARG A 172 20.92 0.21 -9.97
C ARG A 172 19.49 0.68 -9.67
N ARG A 173 18.80 0.02 -8.74
CA ARG A 173 17.42 0.32 -8.33
C ARG A 173 17.35 1.52 -7.39
N ARG A 174 18.31 1.65 -6.46
CA ARG A 174 18.54 2.88 -5.69
C ARG A 174 18.72 4.08 -6.62
N GLN A 175 19.52 3.93 -7.68
CA GLN A 175 19.70 5.03 -8.63
C GLN A 175 18.40 5.36 -9.39
N ALA A 176 17.45 4.44 -9.57
CA ALA A 176 16.15 4.75 -10.17
C ALA A 176 15.24 5.52 -9.19
N ALA A 177 15.16 5.07 -7.92
CA ALA A 177 14.42 5.77 -6.87
C ALA A 177 15.01 7.15 -6.56
N ASN A 178 16.33 7.27 -6.41
CA ASN A 178 17.01 8.56 -6.17
C ASN A 178 16.88 9.54 -7.36
N ARG A 179 16.82 9.04 -8.61
CA ARG A 179 16.58 9.87 -9.81
C ARG A 179 15.15 10.43 -9.89
N SER A 180 14.24 9.97 -9.02
CA SER A 180 12.88 10.48 -8.94
C SER A 180 12.70 11.67 -7.98
N GLY A 181 13.73 12.02 -7.19
CA GLY A 181 13.73 13.25 -6.39
C GLY A 181 13.09 13.15 -4.99
N ALA A 182 13.01 11.95 -4.41
CA ALA A 182 12.54 11.76 -3.03
C ALA A 182 13.49 12.41 -2.00
N ALA A 183 12.92 13.08 -0.99
CA ALA A 183 13.65 13.90 -0.02
C ALA A 183 14.08 13.15 1.26
N ALA A 184 13.62 11.91 1.48
CA ALA A 184 14.10 11.01 2.53
C ALA A 184 14.70 9.70 1.96
N PRO A 185 15.59 9.03 2.72
CA PRO A 185 16.10 7.72 2.34
C PRO A 185 14.96 6.69 2.31
N PRO A 186 14.97 5.73 1.36
CA PRO A 186 13.96 4.68 1.33
C PRO A 186 14.10 3.74 2.55
N THR A 187 13.02 3.54 3.31
CA THR A 187 12.91 2.49 4.34
C THR A 187 12.52 1.12 3.73
N PHE A 188 12.65 0.02 4.47
CA PHE A 188 12.54 -1.35 3.93
C PHE A 188 11.33 -2.10 4.50
N TRP A 189 10.48 -2.60 3.60
CA TRP A 189 9.23 -3.29 3.92
C TRP A 189 9.03 -4.54 3.03
N CYS A 190 8.30 -5.53 3.53
CA CYS A 190 7.90 -6.70 2.76
C CYS A 190 6.75 -6.35 1.81
N SER A 191 6.78 -6.86 0.56
CA SER A 191 5.78 -6.55 -0.49
C SER A 191 4.30 -6.72 -0.16
N CYS A 192 3.96 -7.51 0.87
CA CYS A 192 2.61 -7.69 1.40
C CYS A 192 2.67 -8.19 2.85
N GLY A 193 1.51 -8.41 3.47
CA GLY A 193 1.43 -8.99 4.81
C GLY A 193 2.13 -10.35 4.92
N MET A 194 2.96 -10.52 5.97
CA MET A 194 3.70 -11.76 6.24
C MET A 194 2.81 -12.85 6.87
N ARG A 195 1.71 -13.20 6.22
CA ARG A 195 0.88 -14.34 6.65
C ARG A 195 1.74 -15.61 6.58
N ILE A 196 1.61 -16.49 7.58
CA ILE A 196 2.33 -17.78 7.59
C ILE A 196 1.92 -18.56 6.34
N ARG A 197 2.88 -18.80 5.44
CA ARG A 197 2.65 -19.72 4.32
C ARG A 197 2.27 -21.08 4.89
N GLN A 198 1.21 -21.69 4.38
CA GLN A 198 0.71 -22.98 4.85
C GLN A 198 1.79 -24.09 4.75
N ASP A 199 2.81 -23.91 3.90
CA ASP A 199 3.92 -24.85 3.69
C ASP A 199 5.10 -24.68 4.66
N GLY A 200 5.07 -23.71 5.59
CA GLY A 200 6.14 -23.48 6.57
C GLY A 200 7.48 -23.00 5.99
N SER A 201 7.53 -22.70 4.68
CA SER A 201 8.77 -22.33 3.98
C SER A 201 9.29 -20.93 4.31
N CYS A 202 8.45 -20.06 4.89
CA CYS A 202 8.80 -18.68 5.15
C CYS A 202 9.43 -18.49 6.54
N ARG A 203 10.76 -18.37 6.59
CA ARG A 203 11.48 -17.99 7.83
C ARG A 203 11.51 -16.47 7.98
N ARG A 204 10.57 -15.92 8.75
CA ARG A 204 10.42 -14.47 9.00
C ARG A 204 11.68 -13.83 9.61
N GLY A 205 12.33 -14.49 10.57
CA GLY A 205 13.51 -13.96 11.26
C GLY A 205 14.65 -13.57 10.29
N PRO A 206 15.22 -14.52 9.52
CA PRO A 206 16.26 -14.21 8.55
C PRO A 206 15.87 -13.16 7.50
N LEU A 207 14.59 -13.12 7.11
CA LEU A 207 14.08 -12.13 6.17
C LEU A 207 14.09 -10.71 6.78
N LEU A 208 13.60 -10.57 8.00
CA LEU A 208 13.59 -9.30 8.72
C LEU A 208 15.01 -8.81 9.02
N VAL A 209 15.92 -9.72 9.37
CA VAL A 209 17.34 -9.41 9.55
C VAL A 209 17.94 -8.87 8.25
N ALA A 210 17.70 -9.53 7.11
CA ALA A 210 18.20 -9.06 5.82
C ALA A 210 17.64 -7.68 5.43
N HIS A 211 16.39 -7.36 5.79
CA HIS A 211 15.82 -6.03 5.59
C HIS A 211 16.47 -4.98 6.51
N SER A 212 16.69 -5.32 7.79
CA SER A 212 17.38 -4.44 8.75
C SER A 212 18.80 -4.14 8.29
N GLU A 213 19.58 -5.16 7.94
CA GLU A 213 20.95 -5.00 7.45
C GLU A 213 21.01 -4.16 6.16
N ALA A 214 20.02 -4.33 5.27
CA ALA A 214 19.90 -3.51 4.09
C ALA A 214 19.60 -2.04 4.44
N ALA A 215 18.70 -1.79 5.39
CA ALA A 215 18.39 -0.44 5.90
C ALA A 215 19.61 0.24 6.53
N ASP A 216 20.34 -0.48 7.39
CA ASP A 216 21.54 0.02 8.06
C ASP A 216 22.63 0.36 7.04
N SER A 217 22.79 -0.45 5.99
CA SER A 217 23.75 -0.20 4.91
C SER A 217 23.45 1.05 4.06
N LEU A 218 22.22 1.58 4.14
CA LEU A 218 21.82 2.84 3.49
C LEU A 218 21.97 4.07 4.40
N SER A 219 22.15 3.87 5.70
CA SER A 219 22.19 4.91 6.72
C SER A 219 23.61 5.44 7.00
N LEU A 220 24.63 4.87 6.35
CA LEU A 220 26.01 5.34 6.44
C LEU A 220 26.28 6.46 5.41
N PRO A 221 26.95 7.55 5.82
CA PRO A 221 27.25 8.71 4.97
C PRO A 221 28.12 8.38 3.76
#